data_AF-Q05E07-F1
#
_entry.id   AF-Q05E07-F1
#
_cell.length_a   1.000
_cell.length_b   1.000
_cell.length_c   1.000
_cell.angle_alpha   90.00
_cell.angle_beta   90.00
_cell.angle_gamma   90.00
#
_symmetry.space_group_name_H-M   'P 1'
#
loop_
_entity.id
_entity.type
_entity.pdbx_description
1 polymer ?
#
loop_
_entity_poly.entity_id
_entity_poly.type
_entity_poly.pdbx_seq_one_letter_code
_entity_poly.pdbx_strand_id
1 'polypeptide(L)'
;MGFGNQKRVSGRGSCSMCFHWSPHALYPYVGYCRLHRTVTFDDYWCEDFREMRVEKGGFYWCLTCRTRLSWEEAAEHFKRGHRVYRSAYLEPDIREEIYDAF
;
A
#
# COMPACT_ATOMS: atom_id res chain seq x y z
N MET A 1 -10.55 -2.75 18.46
CA MET A 1 -10.50 -2.89 16.99
C MET A 1 -9.98 -4.28 16.69
N GLY A 2 -10.81 -5.14 16.11
CA GLY A 2 -10.51 -6.57 15.94
C GLY A 2 -9.63 -6.83 14.72
N PHE A 3 -8.55 -7.58 14.90
CA PHE A 3 -7.74 -8.16 13.83
C PHE A 3 -8.50 -9.32 13.16
N GLY A 4 -9.61 -9.02 12.49
CA GLY A 4 -10.42 -10.04 11.81
C GLY A 4 -9.72 -10.55 10.55
N ASN A 5 -9.42 -11.86 10.53
CA ASN A 5 -9.10 -12.68 9.34
C ASN A 5 -7.75 -12.49 8.64
N GLN A 6 -6.72 -12.01 9.33
CA GLN A 6 -5.37 -11.94 8.75
C GLN A 6 -4.48 -13.06 9.26
N LYS A 7 -3.77 -13.72 8.35
CA LYS A 7 -2.86 -14.83 8.65
C LYS A 7 -1.49 -14.53 8.04
N ARG A 8 -0.40 -15.00 8.66
CA ARG A 8 0.93 -14.97 8.04
C ARG A 8 0.97 -15.88 6.81
N VAL A 9 1.64 -15.44 5.76
CA VAL A 9 1.64 -16.12 4.45
C VAL A 9 2.26 -17.52 4.54
N SER A 10 1.57 -18.50 3.95
CA SER A 10 1.99 -19.91 3.81
C SER A 10 1.71 -20.48 2.41
N GLY A 11 1.63 -19.63 1.37
CA GLY A 11 1.52 -20.08 -0.04
C GLY A 11 0.40 -19.46 -0.87
N ARG A 12 -0.22 -18.36 -0.41
CA ARG A 12 -1.12 -17.50 -1.21
C ARG A 12 -0.66 -16.04 -1.07
N GLY A 13 -0.88 -15.21 -2.09
CA GLY A 13 -0.29 -13.86 -2.19
C GLY A 13 -0.43 -13.00 -0.92
N SER A 14 0.51 -12.08 -0.73
CA SER A 14 0.64 -11.25 0.47
C SER A 14 -0.03 -9.88 0.32
N CYS A 15 -0.22 -9.18 1.44
CA CYS A 15 -0.72 -7.81 1.47
C CYS A 15 0.12 -6.88 0.58
N SER A 16 1.44 -7.07 0.52
CA SER A 16 2.34 -6.33 -0.38
C SER A 16 2.06 -6.50 -1.88
N MET A 17 1.26 -7.49 -2.26
CA MET A 17 0.81 -7.75 -3.64
C MET A 17 -0.69 -7.51 -3.82
N CYS A 18 -1.40 -7.05 -2.78
CA CYS A 18 -2.84 -6.90 -2.80
C CYS A 18 -3.26 -5.51 -3.32
N PHE A 19 -4.22 -5.47 -4.24
CA PHE A 19 -4.84 -4.28 -4.80
C PHE A 19 -5.44 -3.35 -3.72
N HIS A 20 -5.93 -3.92 -2.62
CA HIS A 20 -6.57 -3.16 -1.54
C HIS A 20 -5.57 -2.53 -0.56
N TRP A 21 -4.31 -2.94 -0.61
CA TRP A 21 -3.29 -2.53 0.34
C TRP A 21 -2.43 -1.39 -0.19
N SER A 22 -2.11 -0.46 0.70
CA SER A 22 -1.26 0.69 0.40
C SER A 22 -0.14 0.76 1.44
N PRO A 23 1.14 0.70 1.04
CA PRO A 23 2.26 0.73 1.98
C PRO A 23 2.38 2.09 2.65
N HIS A 24 2.91 2.10 3.87
CA HIS A 24 3.39 3.32 4.49
C HIS A 24 4.54 3.91 3.66
N ALA A 25 4.56 5.24 3.46
CA ALA A 25 5.55 5.89 2.61
C ALA A 25 7.00 5.70 3.09
N LEU A 26 7.19 5.66 4.42
CA LEU A 26 8.50 5.51 5.06
C LEU A 26 8.80 4.07 5.51
N TYR A 27 7.78 3.32 5.89
CA TYR A 27 7.91 2.01 6.55
C TYR A 27 7.17 0.94 5.75
N PRO A 28 7.70 0.50 4.60
CA PRO A 28 6.93 -0.30 3.64
C PRO A 28 6.59 -1.72 4.10
N TYR A 29 7.06 -2.15 5.27
CA TYR A 29 6.65 -3.40 5.91
C TYR A 29 5.29 -3.24 6.63
N VAL A 30 4.83 -2.00 6.86
CA VAL A 30 3.50 -1.66 7.38
C VAL A 30 2.71 -0.96 6.27
N GLY A 31 1.42 -1.22 6.21
CA GLY A 31 0.52 -0.52 5.31
C GLY A 31 -0.92 -0.62 5.74
N TYR A 32 -1.77 0.07 4.99
CA TYR A 32 -3.20 0.17 5.28
C TYR A 32 -4.00 -0.65 4.27
N CYS A 33 -4.80 -1.60 4.78
CA CYS A 33 -5.78 -2.31 3.98
C CYS A 33 -7.05 -1.46 3.91
N ARG A 34 -7.35 -0.93 2.71
CA ARG A 34 -8.52 -0.05 2.50
C ARG A 34 -9.86 -0.80 2.54
N LEU A 35 -9.84 -2.11 2.26
CA LEU A 35 -11.04 -2.95 2.31
C LEU A 35 -11.51 -3.15 3.76
N HIS A 36 -10.60 -3.58 4.65
CA HIS A 36 -10.91 -3.83 6.07
C HIS A 36 -10.67 -2.61 6.98
N ARG A 37 -10.19 -1.50 6.41
CA ARG A 37 -9.91 -0.25 7.11
C ARG A 37 -8.95 -0.39 8.30
N THR A 38 -7.92 -1.22 8.16
CA THR A 38 -6.99 -1.55 9.25
C THR A 38 -5.54 -1.53 8.78
N VAL A 39 -4.62 -1.28 9.73
CA VAL A 39 -3.18 -1.40 9.52
C VAL A 39 -2.79 -2.87 9.53
N THR A 40 -1.89 -3.24 8.62
CA THR A 40 -1.47 -4.62 8.36
C THR A 40 -0.01 -4.65 7.95
N PHE A 41 0.64 -5.80 8.15
CA PHE A 41 2.01 -6.00 7.67
C PHE A 41 2.02 -6.55 6.25
N ASP A 42 3.13 -6.32 5.57
CA ASP A 42 3.29 -6.63 4.16
C ASP A 42 3.26 -8.15 3.88
N ASP A 43 3.67 -8.98 4.86
CA ASP A 43 3.73 -10.44 4.83
C ASP A 43 2.44 -11.16 5.32
N TYR A 44 1.35 -10.41 5.50
CA TYR A 44 0.06 -10.97 5.90
C TYR A 44 -0.78 -11.29 4.67
N TRP A 45 -1.82 -12.11 4.82
CA TRP A 45 -2.82 -12.35 3.78
C TRP A 45 -4.22 -12.54 4.39
N CYS A 46 -5.25 -12.38 3.55
CA CYS A 46 -6.63 -12.73 3.87
C CYS A 46 -7.33 -13.30 2.63
N GLU A 47 -8.50 -13.90 2.85
CA GLU A 47 -9.35 -14.48 1.80
C GLU A 47 -9.83 -13.48 0.74
N ASP A 48 -9.90 -12.20 1.07
CA ASP A 48 -10.22 -11.10 0.14
C ASP A 48 -9.01 -10.61 -0.67
N PHE A 49 -7.92 -11.39 -0.73
CA PHE A 49 -6.76 -11.06 -1.54
C PHE A 49 -7.15 -10.89 -3.01
N ARG A 50 -6.74 -9.76 -3.57
CA ARG A 50 -6.85 -9.47 -5.00
C ARG A 50 -5.52 -8.98 -5.50
N GLU A 51 -4.96 -9.61 -6.53
CA GLU A 51 -3.67 -9.21 -7.08
C GLU A 51 -3.69 -7.74 -7.56
N MET A 52 -2.60 -7.03 -7.25
CA MET A 52 -2.42 -5.64 -7.65
C MET A 52 -2.40 -5.53 -9.18
N ARG A 53 -3.20 -4.59 -9.69
CA ARG A 53 -3.30 -4.28 -11.11
C ARG A 53 -3.43 -2.78 -11.31
N VAL A 54 -2.86 -2.29 -12.40
CA VAL A 54 -3.04 -0.89 -12.81
C VAL A 54 -4.31 -0.78 -13.63
N GLU A 55 -5.29 -0.06 -13.10
CA GLU A 55 -6.53 0.31 -13.77
C GLU A 55 -6.44 1.74 -14.31
N LYS A 56 -7.16 2.01 -15.40
CA LYS A 56 -7.25 3.36 -15.97
C LYS A 56 -7.84 4.33 -14.94
N GLY A 57 -7.27 5.53 -14.90
CA GLY A 57 -7.75 6.62 -14.06
C GLY A 57 -7.21 6.60 -12.63
N GLY A 58 -7.15 7.80 -12.05
CA GLY A 58 -6.58 8.05 -10.74
C GLY A 58 -5.06 8.10 -10.74
N PHE A 59 -4.51 8.12 -9.53
CA PHE A 59 -3.07 8.17 -9.29
C PHE A 59 -2.61 6.93 -8.56
N TYR A 60 -1.32 6.64 -8.70
CA TYR A 60 -0.66 5.53 -8.06
C TYR A 60 0.57 6.03 -7.30
N TRP A 61 1.04 5.22 -6.38
CA TRP A 61 2.29 5.39 -5.67
C TRP A 61 3.28 4.32 -6.11
N CYS A 62 4.44 4.73 -6.59
CA CYS A 62 5.55 3.82 -6.83
C CYS A 62 6.45 3.81 -5.61
N LEU A 63 6.46 2.70 -4.86
CA LEU A 63 7.31 2.56 -3.69
C LEU A 63 8.80 2.45 -4.06
N THR A 64 9.12 1.85 -5.22
CA THR A 64 10.50 1.74 -5.71
C THR A 64 11.10 3.12 -5.97
N CYS A 65 10.35 4.00 -6.62
CA CYS A 65 10.81 5.35 -6.98
C CYS A 65 10.44 6.42 -5.93
N ARG A 66 9.62 6.06 -4.93
CA ARG A 66 9.03 6.97 -3.93
C ARG A 66 8.36 8.20 -4.55
N THR A 67 7.54 7.98 -5.57
CA THR A 67 6.85 9.07 -6.27
C THR A 67 5.41 8.72 -6.63
N ARG A 68 4.59 9.77 -6.79
CA ARG A 68 3.23 9.68 -7.30
C ARG A 68 3.26 9.62 -8.82
N LEU A 69 2.46 8.73 -9.39
CA LEU A 69 2.36 8.48 -10.83
C LEU A 69 0.92 8.69 -11.31
N SER A 70 0.75 9.16 -12.53
CA SER A 70 -0.48 8.96 -13.31
C SER A 70 -0.69 7.48 -13.63
N TRP A 71 -1.87 7.10 -14.12
CA TRP A 71 -2.15 5.71 -14.48
C TRP A 71 -1.28 5.20 -15.65
N GLU A 72 -0.85 6.08 -16.57
CA GLU A 72 0.01 5.72 -17.71
C GLU A 72 1.43 5.40 -17.23
N GLU A 73 2.01 6.29 -16.42
CA GLU A 73 3.31 6.08 -15.79
C GLU A 73 3.31 4.87 -14.87
N ALA A 74 2.22 4.68 -14.12
CA ALA A 74 2.03 3.51 -13.26
C ALA A 74 2.07 2.21 -14.04
N ALA A 75 1.42 2.17 -15.22
CA ALA A 75 1.42 0.99 -16.08
C ALA A 75 2.83 0.68 -16.62
N GLU A 76 3.61 1.70 -16.97
CA GLU A 76 5.01 1.52 -17.36
C GLU A 76 5.86 1.00 -16.20
N HIS A 77 5.78 1.62 -15.03
CA HIS A 77 6.52 1.22 -13.84
C HIS A 77 6.17 -0.21 -13.41
N PHE A 78 4.90 -0.59 -13.48
CA PHE A 78 4.43 -1.94 -13.17
C PHE A 78 5.02 -2.98 -14.13
N LYS A 79 5.07 -2.70 -15.45
CA LYS A 79 5.73 -3.55 -16.44
C LYS A 79 7.23 -3.71 -16.20
N ARG A 80 7.88 -2.69 -15.66
CA ARG A 80 9.31 -2.71 -15.26
C ARG A 80 9.56 -3.46 -13.95
N GLY A 81 8.53 -4.01 -13.31
CA GLY A 81 8.64 -4.72 -12.04
C GLY A 81 8.77 -3.80 -10.82
N HIS A 82 8.43 -2.52 -10.94
CA HIS A 82 8.37 -1.64 -9.78
C HIS A 82 7.19 -1.98 -8.88
N ARG A 83 7.35 -1.74 -7.57
CA ARG A 83 6.28 -1.91 -6.59
C ARG A 83 5.32 -0.74 -6.66
N VAL A 84 4.23 -0.90 -7.39
CA VAL A 84 3.20 0.12 -7.64
C VAL A 84 1.94 -0.18 -6.84
N TYR A 85 1.36 0.84 -6.21
CA TYR A 85 0.19 0.75 -5.35
C TYR A 85 -0.81 1.85 -5.69
N ARG A 86 -2.09 1.66 -5.38
CA ARG A 86 -3.14 2.67 -5.66
C ARG A 86 -3.02 3.93 -4.80
N SER A 87 -2.27 3.91 -3.70
CA SER A 87 -1.94 5.08 -2.89
C SER A 87 -0.75 4.78 -1.98
N ALA A 88 -0.19 5.81 -1.35
CA ALA A 88 0.63 5.66 -0.16
C ALA A 88 -0.25 5.85 1.08
N TYR A 89 0.03 5.08 2.14
CA TYR A 89 -0.46 5.38 3.47
C TYR A 89 0.51 6.37 4.13
N LEU A 90 -0.03 7.45 4.66
CA LEU A 90 0.66 8.39 5.53
C LEU A 90 -0.12 8.36 6.84
N GLU A 91 0.56 8.07 7.96
CA GLU A 91 -0.07 8.22 9.26
C GLU A 91 -0.49 9.69 9.45
N PRO A 92 -1.74 9.95 9.88
CA PRO A 92 -2.24 11.32 10.07
C PRO A 92 -1.49 12.10 11.16
N ASP A 93 -0.73 11.43 12.04
CA ASP A 93 -0.04 12.01 13.20
C ASP A 93 1.30 12.70 12.89
N ILE A 94 1.83 12.64 11.66
CA ILE A 94 3.02 13.44 11.26
C ILE A 94 2.60 14.88 10.88
N ARG A 95 1.66 15.47 11.63
CA ARG A 95 1.27 16.88 11.51
C ARG A 95 1.57 17.71 12.75
N GLU A 96 1.81 17.11 13.92
CA GLU A 96 1.92 17.86 15.17
C GLU A 96 3.36 18.14 15.66
N GLU A 97 4.42 17.60 15.05
CA GLU A 97 5.80 17.87 15.52
C GLU A 97 6.60 18.88 14.66
N ILE A 98 5.96 19.55 13.69
CA ILE A 98 6.61 20.62 12.88
C ILE A 98 6.16 22.02 13.31
N TYR A 99 5.20 22.13 14.24
CA TYR A 99 4.63 23.42 14.67
C TYR A 99 5.03 23.87 16.09
N ASP A 100 5.87 23.12 16.81
CA ASP A 100 6.37 23.54 18.15
C ASP A 100 7.81 24.10 18.13
N ALA A 101 8.33 24.44 16.94
CA ALA A 101 9.67 25.01 16.77
C ALA A 101 9.64 26.47 16.26
N PHE A 102 8.66 27.26 16.69
CA PHE A 102 8.64 28.72 16.51
C PHE A 102 8.50 29.44 17.85
#